data_AF-A0A3M2L733-F1
#
_entry.id   AF-A0A3M2L733-F1
#
_cell.length_a   1.000
_cell.length_b   1.000
_cell.length_c   1.000
_cell.angle_alpha   90.00
_cell.angle_beta   90.00
_cell.angle_gamma   90.00
#
_symmetry.space_group_name_H-M   'P 1'
#
loop_
_entity.id
_entity.type
_entity.pdbx_description
1 polymer ?
#
loop_
_entity_poly.entity_id
_entity_poly.type
_entity_poly.pdbx_seq_one_letter_code
_entity_poly.pdbx_strand_id
1 'polypeptide(L)'
;MTVLDTVLIFVGIPAAIYAVIAGLSYLGKPLPGEKPAHYTLREKWTADPVLWTATDEVIVYGHHVVGDRETHIAIEPADAVSDLIGGRASGKF
;
A
#
# COMPACT_ATOMS: atom_id res chain seq x y z
N MET A 1 -9.33 -49.15 -23.61
CA MET A 1 -8.65 -48.08 -22.85
C MET A 1 -7.34 -48.63 -22.33
N THR A 2 -6.23 -47.98 -22.66
CA THR A 2 -4.90 -48.37 -22.17
C THR A 2 -4.46 -47.48 -21.00
N VAL A 3 -3.49 -47.94 -20.21
CA VAL A 3 -2.91 -47.13 -19.12
C VAL A 3 -2.30 -45.82 -19.67
N LEU A 4 -1.71 -45.86 -20.87
CA LEU A 4 -1.19 -44.67 -21.53
C LEU A 4 -2.31 -43.67 -21.84
N ASP A 5 -3.45 -44.13 -22.36
CA ASP A 5 -4.61 -43.27 -22.62
C ASP A 5 -5.11 -42.59 -21.34
N THR A 6 -5.19 -43.35 -20.24
CA THR A 6 -5.59 -42.81 -18.93
C THR A 6 -4.64 -41.72 -18.45
N VAL A 7 -3.33 -41.93 -18.52
CA VAL A 7 -2.34 -40.93 -18.09
C VAL A 7 -2.39 -39.69 -18.99
N LEU A 8 -2.51 -39.86 -20.31
CA LEU A 8 -2.59 -38.74 -21.23
C LEU A 8 -3.83 -37.87 -20.96
N ILE A 9 -4.97 -38.50 -20.70
CA ILE A 9 -6.24 -37.80 -20.44
C ILE A 9 -6.21 -37.09 -19.09
N PHE A 10 -5.79 -37.78 -18.02
CA PHE A 10 -5.92 -37.24 -16.65
C PHE A 10 -4.72 -36.40 -16.20
N VAL A 11 -3.57 -36.50 -16.87
CA VAL A 11 -2.37 -35.73 -16.51
C VAL A 11 -1.90 -34.87 -17.67
N GLY A 12 -1.80 -35.45 -18.87
CA GLY A 12 -1.32 -34.74 -20.06
C GLY A 12 -2.19 -33.54 -20.44
N ILE A 13 -3.51 -33.75 -20.57
CA ILE A 13 -4.44 -32.67 -20.93
C ILE A 13 -4.46 -31.56 -19.87
N PRO A 14 -4.64 -31.83 -18.56
CA PRO A 14 -4.58 -30.77 -17.56
C PRO A 14 -3.24 -30.01 -17.54
N ALA A 15 -2.12 -30.72 -17.66
CA ALA A 15 -0.80 -30.10 -17.70
C ALA A 15 -0.63 -29.21 -18.93
N ALA A 16 -1.11 -29.65 -20.10
CA ALA A 16 -1.06 -28.86 -21.33
C ALA A 16 -1.93 -27.60 -21.22
N ILE A 17 -3.16 -27.71 -20.70
CA ILE A 17 -4.03 -26.56 -20.45
C ILE A 17 -3.35 -25.58 -19.48
N TYR A 18 -2.79 -26.08 -18.38
CA TYR A 18 -2.07 -25.26 -17.42
C TYR A 18 -0.88 -24.53 -18.07
N ALA A 19 -0.06 -25.24 -18.84
CA ALA A 19 1.09 -24.65 -19.52
C ALA A 19 0.68 -23.55 -20.51
N VAL A 20 -0.42 -23.76 -21.25
CA VAL A 20 -0.97 -22.74 -22.17
C VAL A 20 -1.42 -21.50 -21.40
N ILE A 21 -2.20 -21.66 -20.33
CA ILE A 21 -2.67 -20.54 -19.52
C ILE A 21 -1.49 -19.81 -18.88
N ALA A 22 -0.56 -20.53 -18.25
CA ALA A 22 0.62 -19.94 -17.62
C ALA A 22 1.49 -19.18 -18.64
N GLY A 23 1.70 -19.75 -19.83
CA GLY A 23 2.43 -19.09 -20.91
C GLY A 23 1.75 -17.80 -21.38
N LEU A 24 0.43 -17.84 -21.60
CA LEU A 24 -0.34 -16.65 -21.99
C LEU A 24 -0.36 -15.59 -20.88
N SER A 25 -0.45 -15.99 -19.61
CA SER A 25 -0.40 -15.08 -18.46
C SER A 25 0.98 -14.44 -18.30
N TYR A 26 2.06 -15.19 -18.56
CA TYR A 26 3.43 -14.66 -18.49
C TYR A 26 3.74 -13.66 -19.62
N LEU A 27 3.22 -13.94 -20.82
CA LEU A 27 3.35 -13.04 -21.99
C LEU A 27 2.42 -11.81 -21.89
N GLY A 28 1.37 -11.89 -21.08
CA GLY A 28 0.42 -10.82 -20.83
C GLY A 28 0.93 -9.76 -19.84
N LYS A 29 0.14 -8.69 -19.65
CA LYS A 29 0.42 -7.69 -18.59
C LYS A 29 0.30 -8.39 -17.22
N PRO A 30 1.31 -8.30 -16.34
CA PRO A 30 1.33 -9.05 -15.08
C PRO A 30 0.29 -8.58 -14.06
N LEU A 31 -0.20 -7.35 -14.19
CA LEU A 31 -1.21 -6.76 -13.32
C LEU A 31 -2.29 -6.10 -14.16
N PRO A 32 -3.58 -6.21 -13.77
CA PRO A 32 -4.62 -5.38 -14.36
C PRO A 32 -4.33 -3.91 -14.05
N GLY A 33 -4.12 -3.11 -15.10
CA GLY A 33 -3.77 -1.70 -15.00
C GLY A 33 -2.42 -1.36 -15.64
N GLU A 34 -2.17 -0.07 -15.85
CA GLU A 34 -0.88 0.42 -16.31
C GLU A 34 0.05 0.49 -15.09
N LYS A 35 1.17 -0.23 -15.12
CA LYS A 35 2.19 -0.07 -14.08
C LYS A 35 2.76 1.35 -14.19
N PRO A 36 2.73 2.18 -13.12
CA PRO A 36 3.30 3.51 -13.18
C PRO A 36 4.78 3.44 -13.58
N ALA A 37 5.20 4.35 -14.45
CA ALA A 37 6.60 4.48 -14.81
C ALA A 37 7.42 4.83 -13.55
N HIS A 38 8.63 4.27 -13.47
CA HIS A 38 9.53 4.55 -12.36
C HIS A 38 9.96 6.02 -12.41
N TYR A 39 9.74 6.76 -11.31
CA TYR A 39 10.17 8.15 -11.22
C TYR A 39 11.69 8.27 -11.09
N THR A 40 12.34 9.05 -11.96
CA THR A 40 13.78 9.32 -11.85
C THR A 40 14.02 10.67 -11.18
N LEU A 41 14.99 10.75 -10.27
CA LEU A 41 15.27 11.98 -9.50
C LEU A 41 15.74 13.17 -10.35
N ARG A 42 16.17 12.92 -11.60
CA ARG A 42 16.55 13.99 -12.55
C ARG A 42 15.35 14.64 -13.21
N GLU A 43 14.20 13.98 -13.21
CA GLU A 43 12.97 14.46 -13.83
C GLU A 43 12.16 15.30 -12.84
N LYS A 44 11.37 16.24 -13.36
CA LYS A 44 10.45 17.03 -12.54
C LYS A 44 9.28 16.14 -12.10
N TRP A 45 8.86 16.26 -10.84
CA TRP A 45 7.65 15.60 -10.33
C TRP A 45 6.40 16.14 -11.05
N THR A 46 5.68 15.26 -11.74
CA THR A 46 4.46 15.58 -12.50
C THR A 46 3.21 14.89 -11.95
N ALA A 47 3.36 13.97 -11.00
CA ALA A 47 2.22 13.31 -10.36
C ALA A 47 1.55 14.25 -9.35
N ASP A 48 0.32 13.92 -8.98
CA ASP A 48 -0.42 14.64 -7.93
C ASP A 48 0.32 14.56 -6.58
N PRO A 49 0.06 15.48 -5.64
CA PRO A 49 0.64 15.41 -4.30
C PRO A 49 0.28 14.09 -3.61
N VAL A 50 1.30 13.39 -3.11
CA VAL A 50 1.15 12.08 -2.45
C VAL A 50 1.47 12.20 -0.97
N LEU A 51 0.56 11.71 -0.12
CA LEU A 51 0.77 11.52 1.31
C LEU A 51 0.60 10.03 1.64
N TRP A 52 1.62 9.43 2.23
CA TRP A 52 1.55 8.07 2.77
C TRP A 52 1.56 8.14 4.29
N THR A 53 0.45 7.77 4.91
CA THR A 53 0.33 7.66 6.37
C THR A 53 0.82 6.28 6.80
N ALA A 54 1.57 6.21 7.90
CA ALA A 54 1.81 4.94 8.56
C ALA A 54 0.48 4.41 9.12
N THR A 55 0.15 3.14 8.89
CA THR A 55 -1.11 2.52 9.36
C THR A 55 -0.88 1.44 10.43
N ASP A 56 0.34 1.33 10.96
CA ASP A 56 0.74 0.30 11.92
C ASP A 56 0.59 0.74 13.38
N GLU A 57 0.00 1.92 13.63
CA GLU A 57 -0.30 2.39 14.97
C GLU A 57 -1.41 1.55 15.64
N VAL A 58 -1.05 0.85 16.71
CA VAL A 58 -2.03 0.26 17.63
C VAL A 58 -2.69 1.41 18.37
N ILE A 59 -3.87 1.82 17.90
CA ILE A 59 -4.73 2.76 18.61
C ILE A 59 -5.34 2.01 19.78
N VAL A 60 -4.61 1.90 20.90
CA VAL A 60 -5.23 1.48 22.16
C VAL A 60 -6.27 2.56 22.46
N TYR A 61 -7.55 2.21 22.33
CA TYR A 61 -8.66 3.04 22.84
C TYR A 61 -8.51 3.16 24.36
N GLY A 62 -7.69 4.11 24.79
CA GLY A 62 -7.37 4.41 26.18
C GLY A 62 -7.57 5.89 26.45
N HIS A 63 -8.74 6.41 26.12
CA HIS A 63 -9.25 7.61 26.78
C HIS A 63 -9.72 7.16 28.18
N HIS A 64 -9.28 7.87 29.23
CA HIS A 64 -9.41 7.64 30.69
C HIS A 64 -8.21 6.90 31.33
N VAL A 65 -7.48 7.35 32.38
CA VAL A 65 -7.57 8.37 33.47
C VAL A 65 -6.12 8.40 34.08
N VAL A 66 -5.49 9.49 34.55
CA VAL A 66 -5.72 10.25 35.81
C VAL A 66 -5.20 11.69 35.65
N GLY A 67 -6.13 12.64 35.67
CA GLY A 67 -5.88 14.07 35.86
C GLY A 67 -7.21 14.71 36.22
N ASP A 68 -7.41 14.95 37.51
CA ASP A 68 -8.64 15.47 38.10
C ASP A 68 -9.05 16.81 37.46
N ARG A 69 -10.36 16.94 37.19
CA ARG A 69 -11.13 18.10 36.74
C ARG A 69 -11.26 18.38 35.23
N GLU A 70 -12.54 18.45 34.85
CA GLU A 70 -13.09 18.99 33.62
C GLU A 70 -12.52 20.37 33.31
N THR A 71 -11.67 20.46 32.30
CA THR A 71 -11.45 21.70 31.55
C THR A 71 -11.60 21.37 30.08
N HIS A 72 -12.77 21.67 29.52
CA HIS A 72 -12.88 21.86 28.09
C HIS A 72 -11.87 22.95 27.71
N ILE A 73 -10.75 22.55 27.11
CA ILE A 73 -9.77 23.48 26.55
C ILE A 73 -10.48 24.13 25.35
N ALA A 74 -11.09 25.28 25.59
CA ALA A 74 -11.46 26.19 24.53
C ALA A 74 -10.15 26.63 23.86
N ILE A 75 -9.92 26.15 22.64
CA ILE A 75 -8.78 26.55 21.83
C ILE A 75 -9.03 28.00 21.42
N GLU A 76 -8.50 28.95 22.19
CA GLU A 76 -8.37 30.34 21.77
C GLU A 76 -7.38 30.37 20.58
N PRO A 77 -7.81 30.82 19.39
CA PRO A 77 -7.13 30.52 18.12
C PRO A 77 -5.80 31.25 17.90
N ALA A 78 -5.42 32.19 18.77
CA ALA A 78 -4.24 33.02 18.55
C ALA A 78 -2.95 32.47 19.19
N ASP A 79 -3.03 31.89 20.39
CA ASP A 79 -1.84 31.50 21.17
C ASP A 79 -1.53 29.99 21.10
N ALA A 80 -2.55 29.15 20.90
CA ALA A 80 -2.39 27.70 20.86
C ALA A 80 -1.66 27.18 19.61
N VAL A 81 -1.72 27.90 18.49
CA VAL A 81 -1.11 27.45 17.22
C VAL A 81 0.42 27.42 17.32
N SER A 82 1.01 28.32 18.10
CA SER A 82 2.45 28.41 18.32
C SER A 82 3.01 27.21 19.09
N ASP A 83 2.22 26.66 20.01
CA ASP A 83 2.59 25.58 20.92
C ASP A 83 2.25 24.18 20.37
N LEU A 84 1.49 24.13 19.25
CA LEU A 84 1.12 22.91 18.53
C LEU A 84 2.10 22.54 17.41
N ILE A 85 3.05 23.42 17.08
CA ILE A 85 4.07 23.16 16.07
C ILE A 85 5.23 22.44 16.77
N GLY A 86 5.33 21.12 16.56
CA GLY A 86 6.44 20.31 17.05
C GLY A 86 7.80 20.66 16.43
N GLY A 87 8.75 19.74 16.49
CA GLY A 87 10.09 19.93 15.92
C GLY A 87 10.09 20.00 14.38
N ARG A 88 11.13 20.62 13.81
CA ARG A 88 11.37 20.70 12.36
C ARG A 88 12.80 20.27 12.01
N ALA A 89 12.94 19.53 10.91
CA ALA A 89 14.21 19.24 10.26
C ALA A 89 14.16 19.68 8.78
N SER A 90 15.30 20.11 8.21
CA SER A 90 15.41 20.47 6.81
C SER A 90 16.82 20.19 6.28
N GLY A 91 16.93 19.79 5.02
CA GLY A 91 18.19 19.52 4.33
C GLY A 91 18.05 19.75 2.82
N LYS A 92 19.19 19.79 2.12
CA LYS A 92 19.27 19.85 0.66
C LYS A 92 19.94 18.59 0.14
N PHE A 93 19.47 18.08 -0.98
CA PHE A 93 19.94 16.88 -1.67
C PHE A 93 20.28 17.21 -3.12
#